data_AF-A0AAW2M9L6-F1
#
_entry.id   AF-A0AAW2M9L6-F1
#
_cell.length_a   1.000
_cell.length_b   1.000
_cell.length_c   1.000
_cell.angle_alpha   90.00
_cell.angle_beta   90.00
_cell.angle_gamma   90.00
#
_symmetry.space_group_name_H-M   'P 1'
#
loop_
_entity.id
_entity.type
_entity.pdbx_description
1 polymer ?
#
loop_
_entity_poly.entity_id
_entity_poly.type
_entity_poly.pdbx_seq_one_letter_code
_entity_poly.pdbx_strand_id
1 'polypeptide(L)'
;MPPDIVSSSASPSRFQPHISTSLFFSSSLYLPTTSQYSNTMVGGGVWSLLQETIGVSAMHMQLLYNNKVLIFDRTDFGPSNLTLPTGKCRYNDEPVSQDCTAHSLLYDVASNTYHPLLVKTDVWCSSGAVNSKGTLIQTGGYHGGDHKIRIFIPCDDDQCDWM
;
A
#
# COMPACT_ATOMS: atom_id res chain seq x y z
N MET A 1 18.75 18.16 50.15
CA MET A 1 20.06 18.58 50.66
C MET A 1 21.12 18.11 49.67
N PRO A 2 22.01 19.02 49.23
CA PRO A 2 22.90 18.87 48.08
C PRO A 2 24.33 18.44 48.60
N PRO A 3 25.45 18.52 47.83
CA PRO A 3 25.94 19.73 47.17
C PRO A 3 26.41 19.57 45.71
N ASP A 4 26.43 20.76 45.06
CA ASP A 4 27.13 21.21 43.86
C ASP A 4 28.67 21.00 43.95
N ILE A 5 29.60 21.23 43.01
CA ILE A 5 29.95 22.31 42.05
C ILE A 5 31.14 21.69 41.20
N VAL A 6 31.43 21.97 39.92
CA VAL A 6 32.36 23.01 39.39
C VAL A 6 32.63 22.74 37.90
N SER A 7 32.43 23.78 37.08
CA SER A 7 32.98 23.90 35.72
C SER A 7 34.43 24.39 35.78
N SER A 8 35.33 23.92 34.91
CA SER A 8 36.52 24.72 34.57
C SER A 8 36.86 24.65 33.08
N SER A 9 37.21 25.81 32.58
CA SER A 9 37.67 26.14 31.24
C SER A 9 39.16 25.84 31.09
N ALA A 10 39.59 25.40 29.90
CA ALA A 10 40.98 25.48 29.48
C ALA A 10 41.08 25.73 27.97
N SER A 11 41.82 26.79 27.64
CA SER A 11 42.13 27.32 26.31
C SER A 11 43.25 26.51 25.59
N PRO A 12 43.52 26.76 24.30
CA PRO A 12 44.04 25.76 23.37
C PRO A 12 45.57 25.68 23.35
N SER A 13 46.11 24.46 23.18
CA SER A 13 47.51 24.26 22.84
C SER A 13 47.69 24.04 21.32
N ARG A 14 48.65 24.79 20.81
CA ARG A 14 49.02 25.01 19.42
C ARG A 14 49.84 23.81 18.90
N PHE A 15 49.40 23.16 17.82
CA PHE A 15 50.26 22.29 17.01
C PHE A 15 50.17 22.73 15.54
N GLN A 16 51.33 23.08 14.97
CA GLN A 16 51.50 23.60 13.62
C GLN A 16 51.47 22.49 12.56
N PRO A 17 51.13 22.82 11.30
CA PRO A 17 50.97 21.87 10.21
C PRO A 17 52.30 21.61 9.49
N HIS A 18 52.52 20.37 9.05
CA HIS A 18 53.46 20.09 7.96
C HIS A 18 52.66 19.86 6.68
N ILE A 19 52.72 20.85 5.80
CA ILE A 19 52.12 20.81 4.46
C ILE A 19 53.04 19.97 3.57
N SER A 20 52.53 18.87 3.03
CA SER A 20 53.15 18.14 1.93
C SER A 20 52.32 18.40 0.67
N THR A 21 52.81 19.27 -0.21
CA THR A 21 52.20 19.58 -1.50
C THR A 21 52.63 18.55 -2.53
N SER A 22 51.78 17.56 -2.79
CA SER A 22 51.88 16.70 -3.97
C SER A 22 50.91 17.20 -5.04
N LEU A 23 51.44 17.70 -6.15
CA LEU A 23 50.67 18.11 -7.33
C LEU A 23 50.37 16.88 -8.19
N PHE A 24 49.14 16.38 -8.13
CA PHE A 24 48.65 15.36 -9.07
C PHE A 24 47.93 16.06 -10.23
N PHE A 25 48.55 16.08 -11.41
CA PHE A 25 47.89 16.46 -12.66
C PHE A 25 46.98 15.32 -13.12
N SER A 26 45.68 15.40 -12.79
CA SER A 26 44.67 14.50 -13.36
C SER A 26 44.32 14.98 -14.77
N SER A 27 44.63 14.17 -15.78
CA SER A 27 44.28 14.44 -17.18
C SER A 27 42.86 13.90 -17.43
N SER A 28 41.85 14.78 -17.39
CA SER A 28 40.47 14.40 -17.66
C SER A 28 40.25 14.14 -19.15
N LEU A 29 40.20 12.87 -19.56
CA LEU A 29 39.70 12.46 -20.86
C LEU A 29 38.17 12.59 -20.86
N TYR A 30 37.65 13.65 -21.50
CA TYR A 30 36.22 13.79 -21.73
C TYR A 30 35.80 12.87 -22.89
N LEU A 31 35.14 11.75 -22.59
CA LEU A 31 34.39 11.01 -23.60
C LEU A 31 33.11 11.79 -23.94
N PRO A 32 32.77 12.01 -25.22
CA PRO A 32 31.48 12.57 -25.58
C PRO A 32 30.39 11.54 -25.27
N THR A 33 29.60 11.78 -24.23
CA THR A 33 28.33 11.06 -24.02
C THR A 33 27.36 11.49 -25.12
N THR A 34 27.28 10.71 -26.19
CA THR A 34 26.15 10.79 -27.12
C THR A 34 24.88 10.44 -26.36
N SER A 35 24.04 11.43 -26.11
CA SER A 35 22.67 11.20 -25.66
C SER A 35 21.93 10.41 -26.73
N GLN A 36 21.82 9.10 -26.55
CA GLN A 36 20.86 8.30 -27.29
C GLN A 36 19.49 8.59 -26.71
N TYR A 37 18.83 9.62 -27.25
CA TYR A 37 17.37 9.72 -27.16
C TYR A 37 16.80 8.50 -27.87
N SER A 38 16.47 7.48 -27.09
CA SER A 38 15.74 6.32 -27.55
C SER A 38 14.41 6.80 -28.13
N ASN A 39 14.11 6.37 -29.36
CA ASN A 39 12.88 6.71 -30.08
C ASN A 39 11.67 6.48 -29.18
N THR A 40 11.00 7.56 -28.78
CA THR A 40 9.73 7.49 -28.08
C THR A 40 8.69 6.90 -29.03
N MET A 41 8.15 5.73 -28.68
CA MET A 41 6.91 5.24 -29.27
C MET A 41 5.78 6.20 -28.87
N VAL A 42 5.54 7.23 -29.69
CA VAL A 42 4.41 8.16 -29.54
C VAL A 42 3.13 7.36 -29.82
N GLY A 43 2.55 6.80 -28.75
CA GLY A 43 1.36 5.94 -28.84
C GLY A 43 1.25 4.87 -27.74
N GLY A 44 2.26 4.70 -26.88
CA GLY A 44 2.14 3.87 -25.67
C GLY A 44 1.64 4.71 -24.49
N GLY A 45 0.59 4.28 -23.80
CA GLY A 45 0.18 4.91 -22.54
C GLY A 45 1.33 4.97 -21.52
N VAL A 46 1.19 5.82 -20.50
CA VAL A 46 2.19 5.96 -19.43
C VAL A 46 1.71 5.22 -18.19
N TRP A 47 2.60 4.46 -17.55
CA TRP A 47 2.37 3.91 -16.23
C TRP A 47 2.70 4.94 -15.17
N SER A 48 1.79 5.11 -14.21
CA SER A 48 2.01 5.94 -13.05
C SER A 48 1.75 5.12 -11.79
N LEU A 49 2.61 5.28 -10.79
CA LEU A 49 2.41 4.69 -9.48
C LEU A 49 1.42 5.56 -8.71
N LEU A 50 0.26 4.99 -8.36
CA LEU A 50 -0.77 5.72 -7.61
C LEU A 50 -0.57 5.60 -6.09
N GLN A 51 -0.27 4.38 -5.63
CA GLN A 51 -0.01 4.03 -4.23
C GLN A 51 1.16 3.06 -4.18
N GLU A 52 2.12 3.27 -3.28
CA GLU A 52 3.20 2.31 -3.04
C GLU A 52 2.65 1.00 -2.47
N THR A 53 1.62 1.10 -1.64
CA THR A 53 0.88 -0.04 -1.08
C THR A 53 -0.52 0.40 -0.70
N ILE A 54 -1.47 -0.53 -0.85
CA ILE A 54 -2.84 -0.41 -0.31
C ILE A 54 -3.11 -1.48 0.75
N GLY A 55 -2.07 -2.26 1.12
CA GLY A 55 -2.11 -3.28 2.16
C GLY A 55 -2.84 -4.59 1.82
N VAL A 56 -3.57 -4.64 0.70
CA VAL A 56 -4.34 -5.80 0.23
C VAL A 56 -3.94 -6.15 -1.20
N SER A 57 -3.70 -7.42 -1.49
CA SER A 57 -3.43 -7.87 -2.86
C SER A 57 -4.70 -7.84 -3.70
N ALA A 58 -4.58 -7.45 -4.96
CA ALA A 58 -5.71 -7.35 -5.86
C ALA A 58 -6.03 -8.69 -6.55
N MET A 59 -6.38 -9.73 -5.77
CA MET A 59 -6.85 -11.02 -6.33
C MET A 59 -8.11 -10.81 -7.18
N HIS A 60 -9.03 -9.97 -6.69
CA HIS A 60 -10.18 -9.49 -7.43
C HIS A 60 -10.24 -7.95 -7.41
N MET A 61 -10.66 -7.37 -8.54
CA MET A 61 -10.94 -5.94 -8.67
C MET A 61 -12.23 -5.74 -9.48
N GLN A 62 -13.08 -4.82 -9.03
CA GLN A 62 -14.28 -4.41 -9.75
C GLN A 62 -14.38 -2.88 -9.77
N LEU A 63 -14.34 -2.28 -10.97
CA LEU A 63 -14.69 -0.87 -11.16
C LEU A 63 -16.20 -0.69 -10.99
N LEU A 64 -16.59 0.28 -10.18
CA LEU A 64 -17.98 0.59 -9.86
C LEU A 64 -18.42 1.88 -10.58
N TYR A 65 -19.72 2.10 -10.65
CA TYR A 65 -20.30 3.21 -11.42
C TYR A 65 -19.94 4.60 -10.87
N ASN A 66 -19.52 4.68 -9.60
CA ASN A 66 -19.13 5.92 -8.92
C ASN A 66 -17.61 6.17 -8.94
N ASN A 67 -16.90 5.60 -9.93
CA ASN A 67 -15.45 5.79 -10.10
C ASN A 67 -14.61 5.30 -8.92
N LYS A 68 -15.15 4.35 -8.15
CA LYS A 68 -14.42 3.62 -7.11
C LYS A 68 -14.13 2.20 -7.58
N VAL A 69 -13.06 1.62 -7.09
CA VAL A 69 -12.66 0.24 -7.38
C VAL A 69 -12.73 -0.56 -6.09
N LEU A 70 -13.58 -1.58 -6.08
CA LEU A 70 -13.60 -2.54 -4.98
C LEU A 70 -12.50 -3.57 -5.22
N ILE A 71 -11.58 -3.71 -4.26
CA ILE A 71 -10.44 -4.62 -4.31
C ILE A 71 -10.54 -5.58 -3.13
N PHE A 72 -10.29 -6.86 -3.36
CA PHE A 72 -10.33 -7.85 -2.29
C PHE A 72 -9.46 -9.08 -2.58
N ASP A 73 -9.00 -9.69 -1.49
CA ASP A 73 -8.17 -10.88 -1.44
C ASP A 73 -8.82 -11.95 -0.57
N ARG A 74 -8.29 -13.17 -0.67
CA ARG A 74 -8.56 -14.28 0.24
C ARG A 74 -8.17 -13.94 1.68
N THR A 75 -8.73 -14.67 2.64
CA THR A 75 -8.55 -14.38 4.08
C THR A 75 -7.79 -15.45 4.84
N ASP A 76 -7.47 -16.57 4.19
CA ASP A 76 -6.83 -17.74 4.80
C ASP A 76 -5.29 -17.76 4.65
N PHE A 77 -4.69 -16.64 4.25
CA PHE A 77 -3.23 -16.45 4.19
C PHE A 77 -2.67 -15.71 5.43
N GLY A 78 -3.53 -15.41 6.40
CA GLY A 78 -3.18 -14.64 7.59
C GLY A 78 -3.38 -13.13 7.37
N PRO A 79 -2.85 -12.28 8.28
CA PRO A 79 -3.15 -10.86 8.28
C PRO A 79 -2.60 -10.12 7.06
N SER A 80 -3.37 -9.17 6.54
CA SER A 80 -2.92 -8.22 5.52
C SER A 80 -2.14 -7.05 6.13
N ASN A 81 -1.65 -6.13 5.29
CA ASN A 81 -0.96 -4.91 5.75
C ASN A 81 -1.90 -3.69 5.76
N LEU A 82 -3.18 -3.89 6.07
CA LEU A 82 -4.18 -2.83 6.24
C LEU A 82 -5.07 -3.12 7.45
N THR A 83 -5.09 -2.23 8.45
CA THR A 83 -5.89 -2.44 9.67
C THR A 83 -7.35 -2.03 9.47
N LEU A 84 -8.28 -2.80 10.03
CA LEU A 84 -9.70 -2.45 10.07
C LEU A 84 -10.01 -1.40 11.16
N PRO A 85 -11.12 -0.64 11.04
CA PRO A 85 -11.61 0.22 12.11
C PRO A 85 -11.89 -0.56 13.40
N THR A 86 -11.76 0.11 14.55
CA THR A 86 -11.98 -0.48 15.88
C THR A 86 -13.29 -1.25 15.97
N GLY A 87 -13.23 -2.48 16.49
CA GLY A 87 -14.40 -3.34 16.66
C GLY A 87 -14.76 -4.18 15.43
N LYS A 88 -14.07 -4.00 14.30
CA LYS A 88 -14.19 -4.87 13.13
C LYS A 88 -13.05 -5.88 13.10
N CYS A 89 -13.34 -7.13 13.43
CA CYS A 89 -12.42 -8.24 13.28
C CYS A 89 -13.19 -9.48 12.80
N ARG A 90 -12.46 -10.36 12.13
CA ARG A 90 -12.87 -11.74 11.89
C ARG A 90 -12.37 -12.63 13.03
N TYR A 91 -13.09 -13.73 13.27
CA TYR A 91 -12.79 -14.66 14.36
C TYR A 91 -12.91 -16.09 13.86
N ASN A 92 -12.08 -16.96 14.42
CA ASN A 92 -12.05 -18.40 14.14
C ASN A 92 -11.78 -18.73 12.68
N ASP A 93 -10.92 -17.96 12.02
CA ASP A 93 -10.42 -18.28 10.69
C ASP A 93 -9.07 -18.98 10.79
N GLU A 94 -8.84 -20.01 9.99
CA GLU A 94 -7.48 -20.51 9.78
C GLU A 94 -6.77 -19.51 8.85
N PRO A 95 -5.60 -18.94 9.20
CA PRO A 95 -4.64 -19.42 10.20
C PRO A 95 -4.60 -18.64 11.53
N VAL A 96 -5.51 -17.69 11.79
CA VAL A 96 -5.47 -16.81 12.98
C VAL A 96 -6.83 -16.73 13.68
N SER A 97 -6.84 -16.99 14.99
CA SER A 97 -8.06 -16.97 15.82
C SER A 97 -8.81 -15.63 15.83
N GLN A 98 -8.09 -14.52 15.67
CA GLN A 98 -8.63 -13.18 15.51
C GLN A 98 -7.82 -12.41 14.48
N ASP A 99 -8.48 -11.96 13.41
CA ASP A 99 -7.88 -11.11 12.39
C ASP A 99 -8.61 -9.77 12.32
N CYS A 100 -7.90 -8.69 12.66
CA CYS A 100 -8.42 -7.32 12.61
C CYS A 100 -7.81 -6.53 11.44
N THR A 101 -7.30 -7.23 10.42
CA THR A 101 -6.82 -6.65 9.17
C THR A 101 -7.87 -6.79 8.07
N ALA A 102 -7.83 -5.87 7.11
CA ALA A 102 -8.78 -5.80 6.02
C ALA A 102 -8.27 -6.66 4.87
N HIS A 103 -9.14 -7.53 4.35
CA HIS A 103 -8.89 -8.29 3.11
C HIS A 103 -9.70 -7.74 1.94
N SER A 104 -10.28 -6.57 2.13
CA SER A 104 -10.97 -5.82 1.10
C SER A 104 -10.82 -4.34 1.39
N LEU A 105 -10.87 -3.53 0.34
CA LEU A 105 -10.90 -2.08 0.42
C LEU A 105 -11.67 -1.50 -0.75
N LEU A 106 -12.19 -0.30 -0.56
CA LEU A 106 -12.72 0.52 -1.63
C LEU A 106 -11.70 1.61 -1.94
N TYR A 107 -11.22 1.64 -3.18
CA TYR A 107 -10.27 2.62 -3.66
C TYR A 107 -11.00 3.70 -4.46
N ASP A 108 -10.79 4.97 -4.10
CA ASP A 108 -11.31 6.12 -4.81
C ASP A 108 -10.28 6.66 -5.80
N VAL A 109 -10.62 6.57 -7.08
CA VAL A 109 -9.71 6.95 -8.17
C VAL A 109 -9.49 8.46 -8.22
N ALA A 110 -10.50 9.27 -7.87
CA ALA A 110 -10.43 10.71 -7.99
C ALA A 110 -9.56 11.33 -6.88
N SER A 111 -9.73 10.88 -5.64
CA SER A 111 -8.91 11.35 -4.52
C SER A 111 -7.60 10.60 -4.36
N ASN A 112 -7.41 9.47 -5.05
CA ASN A 112 -6.28 8.55 -4.85
C ASN A 112 -6.19 8.14 -3.36
N THR A 113 -7.32 7.75 -2.77
CA THR A 113 -7.38 7.28 -1.37
C THR A 113 -8.13 5.95 -1.31
N TYR A 114 -8.03 5.25 -0.19
CA TYR A 114 -8.74 3.99 0.01
C TYR A 114 -9.22 3.85 1.45
N HIS A 115 -10.31 3.10 1.62
CA HIS A 115 -10.82 2.74 2.94
C HIS A 115 -10.95 1.22 3.11
N PRO A 116 -10.59 0.68 4.28
CA PRO A 116 -10.69 -0.74 4.57
C PRO A 116 -12.14 -1.22 4.66
N LEU A 117 -12.38 -2.45 4.24
CA LEU A 117 -13.68 -3.13 4.25
C LEU A 117 -13.57 -4.51 4.91
N LEU A 118 -14.62 -4.91 5.63
CA LEU A 118 -14.67 -6.21 6.30
C LEU A 118 -15.38 -7.22 5.41
N VAL A 119 -14.61 -8.04 4.67
CA VAL A 119 -15.14 -9.23 4.03
C VAL A 119 -15.18 -10.39 5.03
N LYS A 120 -16.37 -10.90 5.35
CA LYS A 120 -16.58 -11.83 6.49
C LYS A 120 -16.17 -13.28 6.24
N THR A 121 -16.13 -13.71 4.99
CA THR A 121 -15.84 -15.10 4.62
C THR A 121 -14.90 -15.14 3.44
N ASP A 122 -14.10 -16.19 3.32
CA ASP A 122 -13.04 -16.30 2.31
C ASP A 122 -13.58 -16.32 0.86
N VAL A 123 -13.06 -15.42 0.03
CA VAL A 123 -13.43 -15.20 -1.38
C VAL A 123 -12.53 -15.94 -2.37
N TRP A 124 -11.59 -16.77 -1.89
CA TRP A 124 -10.75 -17.59 -2.76
C TRP A 124 -11.58 -18.46 -3.72
N CYS A 125 -11.17 -18.57 -4.99
CA CYS A 125 -11.89 -19.30 -6.05
C CYS A 125 -13.34 -18.85 -6.28
N SER A 126 -13.66 -17.60 -5.92
CA SER A 126 -15.01 -17.07 -6.09
C SER A 126 -15.25 -16.39 -7.44
N SER A 127 -16.49 -15.97 -7.67
CA SER A 127 -16.89 -15.22 -8.86
C SER A 127 -17.85 -14.08 -8.50
N GLY A 128 -18.09 -13.14 -9.42
CA GLY A 128 -19.09 -12.10 -9.20
C GLY A 128 -19.40 -11.30 -10.45
N ALA A 129 -20.50 -10.55 -10.40
CA ALA A 129 -20.93 -9.66 -11.48
C ALA A 129 -21.69 -8.45 -10.92
N VAL A 130 -21.55 -7.32 -11.60
CA VAL A 130 -22.32 -6.11 -11.31
C VAL A 130 -23.65 -6.18 -12.04
N ASN A 131 -24.77 -6.02 -11.32
CA ASN A 131 -26.09 -6.02 -11.90
C ASN A 131 -26.46 -4.66 -12.52
N SER A 132 -27.64 -4.56 -13.14
CA SER A 132 -28.11 -3.34 -13.79
C SER A 132 -28.33 -2.15 -12.84
N LYS A 133 -28.34 -2.37 -11.52
CA LYS A 133 -28.42 -1.32 -10.49
C LYS A 133 -27.04 -0.86 -10.00
N GLY A 134 -25.95 -1.42 -10.53
CA GLY A 134 -24.60 -1.13 -10.08
C GLY A 134 -24.19 -1.86 -8.80
N THR A 135 -24.99 -2.82 -8.33
CA THR A 135 -24.66 -3.66 -7.18
C THR A 135 -23.80 -4.84 -7.61
N LEU A 136 -22.68 -5.06 -6.94
CA LEU A 136 -21.88 -6.27 -7.11
C LEU A 136 -22.53 -7.43 -6.36
N ILE A 137 -22.75 -8.53 -7.07
CA ILE A 137 -23.14 -9.83 -6.53
C ILE A 137 -21.92 -10.75 -6.63
N GLN A 138 -21.38 -11.14 -5.48
CA GLN A 138 -20.23 -12.04 -5.38
C GLN A 138 -20.71 -13.38 -4.82
N THR A 139 -20.22 -14.51 -5.36
CA THR A 139 -20.70 -15.85 -5.04
C THR A 139 -19.55 -16.85 -4.90
N GLY A 140 -19.76 -17.83 -4.01
CA GLY A 140 -18.78 -18.86 -3.73
C GLY A 140 -17.59 -18.32 -2.94
N GLY A 141 -16.51 -19.08 -2.95
CA GLY A 141 -15.39 -18.87 -2.05
C GLY A 141 -14.76 -20.19 -1.66
N TYR A 142 -13.98 -20.14 -0.58
CA TYR A 142 -13.30 -21.31 -0.03
C TYR A 142 -13.69 -21.52 1.43
N HIS A 143 -13.71 -22.77 1.90
CA HIS A 143 -14.15 -23.14 3.25
C HIS A 143 -15.46 -22.44 3.65
N GLY A 144 -15.45 -21.59 4.69
CA GLY A 144 -16.62 -20.85 5.15
C GLY A 144 -17.23 -19.89 4.11
N GLY A 145 -16.56 -19.68 2.98
CA GLY A 145 -17.01 -18.90 1.85
C GLY A 145 -17.66 -19.67 0.70
N ASP A 146 -17.57 -21.00 0.63
CA ASP A 146 -17.96 -21.79 -0.55
C ASP A 146 -19.47 -21.72 -0.90
N HIS A 147 -20.33 -21.58 0.12
CA HIS A 147 -21.78 -21.40 -0.02
C HIS A 147 -22.21 -20.01 0.48
N LYS A 148 -21.57 -18.97 -0.04
CA LYS A 148 -21.88 -17.57 0.29
C LYS A 148 -22.28 -16.77 -0.93
N ILE A 149 -23.18 -15.83 -0.69
CA ILE A 149 -23.48 -14.71 -1.57
C ILE A 149 -23.13 -13.47 -0.76
N ARG A 150 -22.26 -12.61 -1.30
CA ARG A 150 -21.88 -11.32 -0.70
C ARG A 150 -22.34 -10.21 -1.63
N ILE A 151 -22.93 -9.18 -1.05
CA ILE A 151 -23.50 -8.07 -1.81
C ILE A 151 -22.72 -6.80 -1.48
N PHE A 152 -22.35 -6.04 -2.51
CA PHE A 152 -21.74 -4.74 -2.31
C PHE A 152 -22.49 -3.67 -3.11
N ILE A 153 -23.10 -2.73 -2.38
CA ILE A 153 -23.75 -1.55 -2.94
C ILE A 153 -22.79 -0.37 -2.78
N PRO A 154 -22.30 0.23 -3.88
CA PRO A 154 -21.38 1.36 -3.81
C PRO A 154 -21.98 2.57 -3.10
N CYS A 155 -21.13 3.29 -2.36
CA CYS A 155 -21.46 4.53 -1.67
C CYS A 155 -20.42 5.61 -1.97
N ASP A 156 -20.80 6.87 -1.79
CA ASP A 156 -19.92 8.03 -1.99
C ASP A 156 -19.35 8.60 -0.68
N ASP A 157 -19.98 8.27 0.46
CA ASP A 157 -19.64 8.74 1.80
C ASP A 157 -18.77 7.75 2.61
N ASP A 158 -18.27 6.71 1.93
CA ASP A 158 -17.46 5.63 2.49
C ASP A 158 -18.13 4.91 3.69
N GLN A 159 -19.47 4.95 3.79
CA GLN A 159 -20.25 4.25 4.84
C GLN A 159 -20.77 2.87 4.41
N CYS A 160 -20.40 2.40 3.23
CA CYS A 160 -20.76 1.07 2.73
C CYS A 160 -19.76 0.00 3.20
N ASP A 161 -20.27 -1.21 3.33
CA ASP A 161 -19.47 -2.41 3.58
C ASP A 161 -20.13 -3.62 2.90
N TRP A 162 -19.46 -4.76 2.93
CA TRP A 162 -20.03 -6.01 2.47
C TRP A 162 -21.26 -6.42 3.29
N MET A 163 -22.30 -6.85 2.58
CA MET A 163 -23.51 -7.46 3.14
C MET A 163 -23.48 -8.97 2.97
#